data_AF-A0A2V7S7C7-F1
#
_entry.id   AF-A0A2V7S7C7-F1
#
_cell.length_a   1.000
_cell.length_b   1.000
_cell.length_c   1.000
_cell.angle_alpha   90.00
_cell.angle_beta   90.00
_cell.angle_gamma   90.00
#
_symmetry.space_group_name_H-M   'P 1'
#
loop_
_entity.id
_entity.type
_entity.pdbx_description
1 polymer ?
#
loop_
_entity_poly.entity_id
_entity_poly.type
_entity_poly.pdbx_seq_one_letter_code
_entity_poly.pdbx_strand_id
1 'polypeptide(L)'
;MARQLGVTPLTGNEVGLRVIGWTGETPLWYYVLREAAVTTSGERLGPVGGRIVAEVIVTLLNRDPASVRFAGPEWEPRRSFIELLQPSARSRS
;
A
#
# COMPACT_ATOMS: atom_id res chain seq x y z
N MET A 1 -1.64 -8.85 -14.51
CA MET A 1 -1.46 -7.63 -13.71
C MET A 1 -0.23 -6.82 -14.09
N ALA A 2 1.02 -7.22 -13.77
CA ALA A 2 2.22 -6.42 -14.06
C ALA A 2 2.28 -5.88 -15.50
N ARG A 3 2.09 -6.75 -16.50
CA ARG A 3 2.03 -6.35 -17.92
C ARG A 3 0.92 -5.35 -18.23
N GLN A 4 -0.25 -5.48 -17.58
CA GLN A 4 -1.36 -4.54 -17.75
C GLN A 4 -1.05 -3.16 -17.15
N LEU A 5 -0.14 -3.11 -16.18
CA LEU A 5 0.37 -1.89 -15.58
C LEU A 5 1.63 -1.34 -16.30
N GLY A 6 2.07 -1.97 -17.39
CA GLY A 6 3.32 -1.59 -18.07
C GLY A 6 4.59 -1.91 -17.27
N VAL A 7 4.49 -2.74 -16.23
CA VAL A 7 5.60 -3.17 -15.38
C VAL A 7 6.15 -4.50 -15.87
N THR A 8 7.48 -4.62 -15.97
CA THR A 8 8.14 -5.90 -16.26
C THR A 8 7.84 -6.91 -15.14
N PRO A 9 7.18 -8.04 -15.43
CA PRO A 9 6.86 -9.02 -14.41
C PRO A 9 8.13 -9.72 -13.90
N LEU A 10 8.15 -10.08 -12.61
CA LEU A 10 9.09 -11.06 -12.08
C LEU A 10 9.16 -12.32 -12.95
N THR A 11 10.38 -12.78 -13.18
CA THR A 11 10.68 -14.06 -13.83
C THR A 11 10.25 -15.25 -12.96
N GLY A 12 10.13 -16.43 -13.56
CA GLY A 12 9.80 -17.65 -12.81
C GLY A 12 10.80 -17.97 -11.70
N ASN A 13 12.08 -17.62 -11.91
CA ASN A 13 13.15 -17.79 -10.92
C ASN A 13 13.00 -16.80 -9.75
N GLU A 14 12.69 -15.53 -10.04
CA GLU A 14 12.44 -14.51 -9.01
C GLU A 14 11.17 -14.79 -8.20
N VAL A 15 10.15 -15.39 -8.81
CA VAL A 15 8.97 -15.88 -8.11
C VAL A 15 9.32 -17.06 -7.21
N GLY A 16 10.06 -18.06 -7.72
CA GLY A 16 10.59 -19.16 -6.90
C GLY A 16 9.58 -20.26 -6.51
N LEU A 17 8.35 -20.24 -7.01
CA LEU A 17 7.39 -21.33 -6.73
C LEU A 17 7.70 -22.63 -7.49
N ARG A 18 8.37 -22.54 -8.63
CA ARG A 18 8.71 -23.72 -9.43
C ARG A 18 9.68 -24.66 -8.73
N VAL A 19 10.59 -24.14 -7.87
CA VAL A 19 11.57 -24.97 -7.17
C VAL A 19 10.95 -25.85 -6.08
N ILE A 20 9.74 -25.50 -5.62
CA ILE A 20 8.96 -26.31 -4.67
C ILE A 20 7.89 -27.17 -5.37
N GLY A 21 7.98 -27.32 -6.70
CA GLY A 21 7.06 -28.16 -7.48
C GLY A 21 5.70 -27.54 -7.78
N TRP A 22 5.50 -26.24 -7.56
CA TRP A 22 4.26 -25.56 -7.94
C TRP A 22 4.16 -25.41 -9.46
N THR A 23 3.07 -25.89 -10.04
CA THR A 23 2.81 -25.88 -11.48
C THR A 23 1.68 -24.94 -11.90
N GLY A 24 0.91 -24.42 -10.94
CA GLY A 24 -0.18 -23.49 -11.18
C GLY A 24 0.28 -22.05 -11.45
N GLU A 25 -0.68 -21.17 -11.69
CA GLU A 25 -0.43 -19.73 -11.71
C GLU A 25 0.06 -19.25 -10.34
N THR A 26 0.90 -18.22 -10.34
CA THR A 26 1.37 -17.59 -9.10
C THR A 26 0.20 -16.88 -8.42
N PRO A 27 -0.18 -17.26 -7.18
CA PRO A 27 -1.22 -16.53 -6.45
C PRO A 27 -0.85 -15.05 -6.27
N LEU A 28 -1.80 -14.14 -6.46
CA LEU A 28 -1.53 -12.69 -6.45
C LEU A 28 -0.88 -12.22 -5.14
N TRP A 29 -1.38 -12.69 -3.99
CA TRP A 29 -0.83 -12.33 -2.68
C TRP A 29 0.65 -12.70 -2.58
N TYR A 30 1.03 -13.87 -3.10
CA TYR A 30 2.40 -14.35 -3.06
C TYR A 30 3.28 -13.53 -4.01
N TYR A 31 2.77 -13.24 -5.21
CA TYR A 31 3.46 -12.37 -6.16
C TYR A 31 3.78 -11.01 -5.55
N VAL A 32 2.82 -10.38 -4.87
CA VAL A 32 3.03 -9.07 -4.22
C VAL A 32 4.12 -9.14 -3.14
N LEU A 33 4.15 -10.20 -2.33
CA LEU A 33 5.21 -10.39 -1.32
C LEU A 33 6.58 -10.62 -1.96
N ARG A 34 6.66 -11.44 -3.01
CA ARG A 34 7.92 -11.66 -3.75
C ARG A 34 8.38 -10.42 -4.48
N GLU A 35 7.47 -9.66 -5.07
CA GLU A 35 7.77 -8.40 -5.74
C GLU A 35 8.39 -7.40 -4.76
N ALA A 36 7.81 -7.26 -3.56
CA ALA A 36 8.40 -6.44 -2.50
C ALA A 36 9.80 -6.96 -2.11
N ALA A 37 9.94 -8.26 -1.85
CA ALA A 37 11.23 -8.84 -1.47
C ALA A 37 12.33 -8.60 -2.52
N VAL A 38 12.01 -8.76 -3.80
CA VAL A 38 12.99 -8.63 -4.91
C VAL A 38 13.30 -7.18 -5.26
N THR A 39 12.30 -6.29 -5.23
CA THR A 39 12.47 -4.91 -5.78
C THR A 39 12.73 -3.85 -4.72
N THR A 40 12.36 -4.10 -3.47
CA THR A 40 12.44 -3.11 -2.38
C THR A 40 13.09 -3.69 -1.12
N SER A 41 13.68 -4.88 -1.21
CA SER A 41 14.18 -5.66 -0.07
C SER A 41 13.11 -5.96 0.99
N GLY A 42 11.82 -5.92 0.62
CA GLY A 42 10.69 -6.17 1.52
C GLY A 42 10.25 -4.96 2.34
N GLU A 43 10.94 -3.82 2.25
CA GLU A 43 10.64 -2.62 3.06
C GLU A 43 9.40 -1.86 2.56
N ARG A 44 9.02 -2.06 1.29
CA ARG A 44 7.88 -1.39 0.65
C ARG A 44 7.20 -2.31 -0.34
N LEU A 45 5.95 -2.04 -0.69
CA LEU A 45 5.31 -2.74 -1.79
C LEU A 45 6.04 -2.43 -3.11
N GLY A 46 6.18 -3.46 -3.94
CA GLY A 46 6.65 -3.32 -5.30
C GLY A 46 5.62 -2.66 -6.22
N PRO A 47 5.93 -2.46 -7.51
CA PRO A 47 5.07 -1.68 -8.41
C PRO A 47 3.63 -2.19 -8.54
N VAL A 48 3.41 -3.51 -8.66
CA VAL A 48 2.07 -4.09 -8.74
C VAL A 48 1.34 -3.95 -7.42
N GLY A 49 1.95 -4.39 -6.33
CA GLY A 49 1.34 -4.31 -4.99
C GLY A 49 1.00 -2.88 -4.59
N GLY A 50 1.94 -1.97 -4.82
CA GLY A 50 1.80 -0.55 -4.52
C GLY A 50 0.69 0.09 -5.35
N ARG A 51 0.58 -0.25 -6.64
CA ARG A 51 -0.49 0.27 -7.49
C ARG A 51 -1.88 -0.19 -7.02
N ILE A 52 -2.03 -1.46 -6.66
CA ILE A 52 -3.31 -1.99 -6.14
C ILE A 52 -3.74 -1.21 -4.89
N VAL A 53 -2.83 -1.09 -3.90
CA VAL A 53 -3.15 -0.38 -2.64
C VAL A 53 -3.40 1.11 -2.87
N ALA A 54 -2.59 1.76 -3.71
CA ALA A 54 -2.76 3.18 -4.02
C ALA A 54 -4.09 3.44 -4.73
N GLU A 55 -4.48 2.62 -5.70
CA GLU A 55 -5.76 2.77 -6.40
C GLU A 55 -6.95 2.61 -5.46
N VAL A 56 -6.90 1.65 -4.52
CA VAL A 56 -7.95 1.51 -3.50
C VAL A 56 -8.07 2.77 -2.66
N ILE A 57 -6.96 3.28 -2.11
CA ILE A 57 -6.97 4.48 -1.26
C ILE A 57 -7.48 5.70 -2.04
N VAL A 58 -6.92 5.95 -3.24
CA VAL A 58 -7.34 7.07 -4.09
C VAL A 58 -8.81 6.95 -4.48
N THR A 59 -9.28 5.75 -4.78
CA THR A 59 -10.69 5.51 -5.12
C THR A 59 -11.60 5.77 -3.94
N LEU A 60 -11.23 5.34 -2.73
CA LEU A 60 -11.99 5.64 -1.51
C LEU A 60 -12.06 7.15 -1.27
N LEU A 61 -10.93 7.85 -1.37
CA LEU A 61 -10.89 9.30 -1.24
C LEU A 61 -11.80 10.00 -2.27
N ASN A 62 -11.85 9.50 -3.51
CA ASN A 62 -12.66 10.10 -4.57
C ASN A 62 -14.14 9.73 -4.50
N ARG A 63 -14.51 8.62 -3.86
CA ARG A 63 -15.88 8.09 -3.88
C ARG A 63 -16.66 8.28 -2.58
N ASP A 64 -15.99 8.48 -1.46
CA ASP A 64 -16.63 8.75 -0.18
C ASP A 64 -16.86 10.26 -0.01
N PRO A 65 -18.11 10.76 0.01
CA PRO A 65 -18.41 12.18 0.23
C PRO A 65 -17.96 12.69 1.61
N ALA A 66 -17.76 11.80 2.59
CA ALA A 66 -17.24 12.14 3.90
C ALA A 66 -15.69 12.13 3.94
N SER A 67 -15.02 11.80 2.84
CA SER A 67 -13.57 11.81 2.79
C SER A 67 -13.02 13.23 2.89
N VAL A 68 -11.78 13.33 3.40
CA VAL A 68 -11.02 14.59 3.46
C VAL A 68 -10.96 15.32 2.12
N ARG A 69 -11.07 14.61 0.99
CA ARG A 69 -11.05 15.23 -0.34
C ARG A 69 -12.21 16.21 -0.56
N PHE A 70 -13.36 15.95 0.07
CA PHE A 70 -14.57 16.77 -0.06
C PHE A 70 -14.79 17.67 1.17
N ALA A 71 -13.84 17.72 2.10
CA ALA A 71 -13.95 18.54 3.29
C ALA A 71 -13.84 20.04 2.96
N GLY A 72 -14.58 20.87 3.71
CA GLY A 72 -14.53 22.32 3.57
C GLY A 72 -13.21 22.93 4.07
N PRO A 73 -12.94 24.22 3.79
CA PRO A 73 -11.72 24.90 4.19
C PRO A 73 -11.50 24.99 5.71
N GLU A 74 -12.55 24.79 6.50
CA GLU A 74 -12.52 24.69 7.96
C GLU A 74 -11.99 23.34 8.49
N TRP A 75 -11.84 22.36 7.61
CA TRP A 75 -11.33 21.05 8.00
C TRP A 75 -9.86 21.13 8.38
N GLU A 76 -9.55 20.65 9.57
CA GLU A 76 -8.19 20.42 10.04
C GLU A 76 -8.03 18.97 10.48
N PRO A 77 -6.87 18.32 10.25
CA PRO A 77 -6.57 17.03 10.84
C PRO A 77 -6.73 17.12 12.36
N ARG A 78 -7.62 16.33 12.96
CA ARG A 78 -7.74 16.31 14.43
C ARG A 78 -6.48 15.68 15.03
N ARG A 79 -5.62 16.53 15.58
CA ARG A 79 -4.32 16.23 16.21
C ARG A 79 -3.41 15.38 15.34
N SER A 80 -2.21 15.89 15.06
CA SER A 80 -1.18 15.05 14.46
C SER A 80 -0.89 13.82 15.34
N PHE A 81 -0.37 12.74 14.74
CA PHE A 81 0.09 11.58 15.52
C PHE A 81 1.14 11.99 16.56
N ILE A 82 1.97 13.00 16.27
CA ILE A 82 2.91 13.60 17.22
C ILE A 82 2.18 14.26 18.40
N GLU A 83 1.10 15.01 18.14
CA GLU A 83 0.27 15.61 19.20
C GLU A 83 -0.50 14.59 20.04
N LEU A 84 -0.79 13.40 19.49
CA LEU A 84 -1.36 12.28 20.24
C LEU A 84 -0.32 11.59 21.14
N LEU A 85 0.96 11.62 20.75
CA LEU A 85 2.07 11.05 21.53
C LEU A 85 2.66 12.03 22.54
N GLN A 86 2.36 13.33 22.44
CA GLN A 86 2.73 14.31 23.46
C GLN A 86 1.76 14.22 24.64
N PRO A 87 2.24 13.98 25.87
CA PRO A 87 1.40 14.06 27.06
C PRO A 87 0.85 15.48 27.14
N SER A 88 -0.48 15.63 27.09
CA SER A 88 -1.13 16.93 27.21
C SER A 88 -0.62 17.60 28.49
N ALA A 89 0.16 18.68 28.35
CA ALA A 89 0.59 19.51 29.46
C ALA A 89 -0.69 19.92 30.20
N ARG A 90 -0.86 19.39 31.42
CA ARG A 90 -2.03 19.64 32.25
C ARG A 90 -2.25 21.14 32.32
N SER A 91 -3.44 21.57 31.91
CA SER A 91 -4.03 22.81 32.37
C SER A 91 -3.92 22.81 33.91
N ARG A 92 -3.00 23.62 34.43
CA ARG A 92 -3.01 24.04 35.82
C ARG A 92 -3.59 25.45 35.81
N SER A 93 -4.87 25.52 36.16
CA SER A 93 -5.45 26.66 36.87
C SER A 93 -4.85 26.75 38.28
#